data_AF-A0A5R9ARN2-F1
#
_entry.id   AF-A0A5R9ARN2-F1
#
_cell.length_a   1.000
_cell.length_b   1.000
_cell.length_c   1.000
_cell.angle_alpha   90.00
_cell.angle_beta   90.00
_cell.angle_gamma   90.00
#
_symmetry.space_group_name_H-M   'P 1'
#
loop_
_entity.id
_entity.type
_entity.pdbx_description
1 polymer ?
#
loop_
_entity_poly.entity_id
_entity_poly.type
_entity_poly.pdbx_seq_one_letter_code
_entity_poly.pdbx_strand_id
1 'polypeptide(L)'
;MIEIRPLNKLSVHLEHLIKGRLWLKVIIGLILGAGLGMLLNPSTGLISEDLSLWLATWLDLPGQVFMRLVQMIMIPLIFASIISGIVGNTSENLKTFGLRLLLYFVFTTAISIIIGLTVTLIMKPGEYIFKLGGFPNSSEEQSIATEAPNLMENIPNAISNLIPNNPLESILMGEMLGVVIFTIIIGVAITQLKKETAKPIIRFTEAIQKICMIVVSWAMILVPYAVFGLMAALLSRTGLDIFLGLGYYMVVVITGLLPIAS
;
A
#
# COMPACT_ATOMS: atom_id res chain seq x y z
N MET A 1 40.09 -29.39 -2.79
CA MET A 1 39.16 -30.26 -2.03
C MET A 1 37.98 -29.38 -1.64
N ILE A 2 36.88 -29.42 -2.40
CA ILE A 2 35.71 -28.57 -2.16
C ILE A 2 34.87 -29.27 -1.12
N GLU A 3 34.85 -28.73 0.09
CA GLU A 3 34.19 -29.32 1.25
C GLU A 3 32.68 -29.03 1.15
N ILE A 4 31.93 -30.04 0.67
CA ILE A 4 30.48 -29.96 0.48
C ILE A 4 29.85 -29.95 1.89
N ARG A 5 29.54 -28.76 2.40
CA ARG A 5 28.79 -28.64 3.66
C ARG A 5 27.43 -29.34 3.50
N PRO A 6 26.99 -30.16 4.48
CA PRO A 6 25.72 -30.89 4.37
C PRO A 6 24.56 -29.89 4.33
N LEU A 7 23.73 -30.00 3.28
CA LEU A 7 22.54 -29.17 3.02
C LEU A 7 21.58 -29.08 4.23
N ASN A 8 21.62 -30.07 5.11
CA ASN A 8 20.79 -30.16 6.30
C ASN A 8 21.13 -29.11 7.39
N LYS A 9 22.37 -28.60 7.44
CA LYS A 9 22.70 -27.49 8.36
C LYS A 9 22.23 -26.13 7.81
N LEU A 10 22.16 -25.98 6.49
CA LEU A 10 21.64 -24.78 5.85
C LEU A 10 20.13 -24.68 6.02
N SER A 11 19.40 -25.78 5.85
CA SER A 11 17.94 -25.83 6.01
C SER A 11 17.50 -25.47 7.44
N VAL A 12 18.16 -26.00 8.47
CA VAL A 12 17.83 -25.70 9.88
C VAL A 12 18.13 -24.25 10.24
N HIS A 13 19.22 -23.67 9.74
CA HIS A 13 19.56 -22.27 9.97
C HIS A 13 18.61 -21.32 9.23
N LEU A 14 18.23 -21.67 7.99
CA LEU A 14 17.19 -20.99 7.22
C LEU A 14 15.84 -21.05 7.94
N GLU A 15 15.45 -22.20 8.47
CA GLU A 15 14.16 -22.38 9.16
C GLU A 15 14.04 -21.49 10.41
N HIS A 16 15.14 -21.34 11.17
CA HIS A 16 15.17 -20.46 12.34
C HIS A 16 15.11 -18.97 11.97
N LEU A 17 15.80 -18.56 10.90
CA LEU A 17 15.72 -17.20 10.36
C LEU A 17 14.33 -16.89 9.78
N ILE A 18 13.73 -17.86 9.07
CA ILE A 18 12.42 -17.76 8.42
C ILE A 18 11.29 -17.65 9.45
N LYS A 19 11.31 -18.41 10.55
CA LYS A 19 10.24 -18.38 11.57
C LYS A 19 10.15 -17.04 12.32
N GLY A 20 11.27 -16.33 12.53
CA GLY A 20 11.31 -15.04 13.24
C GLY A 20 11.24 -13.78 12.36
N ARG A 21 11.49 -13.89 11.05
CA ARG A 21 11.63 -12.74 10.15
C ARG A 21 10.62 -12.80 9.01
N LEU A 22 9.42 -12.25 9.22
CA LEU A 22 8.37 -12.12 8.19
C LEU A 22 8.92 -11.56 6.86
N TRP A 23 9.80 -10.55 6.92
CA TRP A 23 10.41 -9.96 5.73
C TRP A 23 11.16 -10.99 4.87
N LEU A 24 11.83 -11.97 5.48
CA LEU A 24 12.54 -13.03 4.77
C LEU A 24 11.55 -13.97 4.09
N LYS A 25 10.44 -14.33 4.75
CA LYS A 25 9.36 -15.13 4.14
C LYS A 25 8.78 -14.44 2.91
N VAL A 26 8.60 -13.13 2.98
CA VAL A 26 8.09 -12.33 1.86
C VAL A 26 9.07 -12.31 0.70
N ILE A 27 10.37 -12.11 0.95
CA ILE A 27 11.38 -12.14 -0.12
C ILE A 27 11.45 -13.53 -0.76
N ILE A 28 11.44 -14.60 0.04
CA ILE A 28 11.44 -15.97 -0.48
C ILE A 28 10.17 -16.20 -1.32
N GLY A 29 9.01 -15.79 -0.83
CA GLY A 29 7.74 -15.87 -1.57
C GLY A 29 7.81 -15.10 -2.90
N LEU A 30 8.38 -13.89 -2.90
CA LEU A 30 8.56 -13.08 -4.10
C LEU A 30 9.48 -13.77 -5.12
N ILE A 31 10.64 -14.27 -4.70
CA ILE A 31 11.60 -14.93 -5.61
C ILE A 31 11.02 -16.23 -6.16
N LEU A 32 10.43 -17.07 -5.29
CA LEU A 32 9.80 -18.32 -5.72
C LEU A 32 8.60 -18.06 -6.62
N GLY A 33 7.79 -17.05 -6.30
CA GLY A 33 6.62 -16.66 -7.10
C GLY A 33 7.03 -16.16 -8.48
N ALA A 34 8.03 -15.28 -8.55
CA ALA A 34 8.59 -14.83 -9.82
C ALA A 34 9.13 -16.02 -10.64
N GLY A 35 9.92 -16.91 -10.04
CA GLY A 35 10.45 -18.09 -10.72
C GLY A 35 9.34 -19.02 -11.25
N LEU A 36 8.30 -19.27 -10.46
CA LEU A 36 7.18 -20.11 -10.86
C LEU A 36 6.33 -19.43 -11.94
N GLY A 37 6.09 -18.13 -11.84
CA GLY A 37 5.38 -17.34 -12.86
C GLY A 37 6.09 -17.36 -14.21
N MET A 38 7.42 -17.29 -14.22
CA MET A 38 8.21 -17.41 -15.46
C MET A 38 8.07 -18.79 -16.10
N LEU A 39 8.14 -19.86 -15.30
CA LEU A 39 7.97 -21.23 -15.78
C LEU A 39 6.56 -21.49 -16.33
N LEU A 40 5.55 -20.84 -15.74
CA LEU A 40 4.16 -20.94 -16.16
C LEU A 40 3.84 -20.06 -17.37
N ASN A 41 4.73 -19.15 -17.77
CA ASN A 41 4.43 -18.20 -18.84
C ASN A 41 4.30 -18.94 -20.18
N PRO A 42 3.20 -18.74 -20.95
CA PRO A 42 2.99 -19.44 -22.22
C PRO A 42 4.07 -19.21 -23.28
N SER A 43 4.78 -18.08 -23.21
CA SER A 43 5.91 -17.77 -24.11
C SER A 43 7.08 -18.75 -24.00
N THR A 44 7.18 -19.52 -22.91
CA THR A 44 8.20 -20.55 -22.74
C THR A 44 7.89 -21.84 -23.50
N GLY A 45 6.66 -22.02 -23.99
CA GLY A 45 6.22 -23.19 -24.74
C GLY A 45 6.14 -24.50 -23.95
N LEU A 46 6.34 -24.47 -22.62
CA LEU A 46 6.40 -25.65 -21.76
C LEU A 46 5.02 -26.17 -21.34
N ILE A 47 3.99 -25.32 -21.37
CA ILE A 47 2.64 -25.58 -20.84
C ILE A 47 1.61 -24.93 -21.78
N SER A 48 0.45 -25.56 -21.96
CA SER A 48 -0.64 -25.00 -22.76
C SER A 48 -1.20 -23.70 -22.16
N GLU A 49 -1.59 -22.76 -23.02
CA GLU A 49 -2.12 -21.43 -22.64
C GLU A 49 -3.29 -21.53 -21.64
N ASP A 50 -4.22 -22.47 -21.86
CA ASP A 50 -5.38 -22.68 -20.99
C ASP A 50 -5.00 -23.10 -19.56
N LEU A 51 -4.00 -24.00 -19.43
CA LEU A 51 -3.51 -24.44 -18.13
C LEU A 51 -2.80 -23.30 -17.41
N SER A 52 -1.98 -22.52 -18.11
CA SER A 52 -1.30 -21.35 -17.53
C SER A 52 -2.29 -20.33 -16.96
N LEU A 53 -3.33 -19.97 -17.70
CA LEU A 53 -4.36 -19.02 -17.27
C LEU A 53 -5.18 -19.54 -16.09
N TRP A 54 -5.52 -20.83 -16.10
CA TRP A 54 -6.23 -21.46 -15.00
C TRP A 54 -5.36 -21.47 -13.73
N LEU A 55 -4.11 -21.96 -13.81
CA LEU A 55 -3.18 -21.95 -12.67
C LEU A 55 -2.95 -20.53 -12.15
N ALA A 56 -2.77 -19.53 -13.03
CA ALA A 56 -2.58 -18.14 -12.65
C ALA A 56 -3.75 -17.60 -11.81
N THR A 57 -4.99 -17.97 -12.15
CA THR A 57 -6.18 -17.53 -11.40
C THR A 57 -6.21 -18.13 -9.99
N TRP A 58 -5.85 -19.40 -9.84
CA TRP A 58 -5.75 -20.04 -8.52
C TRP A 58 -4.58 -19.51 -7.69
N LEU A 59 -3.46 -19.19 -8.35
CA LEU A 59 -2.29 -18.59 -7.70
C LEU A 59 -2.56 -17.16 -7.24
N ASP A 60 -3.39 -16.41 -7.96
CA ASP A 60 -3.75 -15.03 -7.63
C ASP A 60 -4.73 -14.93 -6.42
N LEU A 61 -5.52 -15.96 -6.17
CA LEU A 61 -6.52 -16.01 -5.10
C LEU A 61 -6.00 -15.56 -3.72
N PRO A 62 -4.90 -16.11 -3.16
CA PRO A 62 -4.36 -15.64 -1.87
C PRO A 62 -3.97 -14.16 -1.90
N GLY A 63 -3.51 -13.67 -3.04
CA GLY A 63 -3.25 -12.26 -3.32
C GLY A 63 -4.48 -11.38 -3.19
N GLN A 64 -5.53 -11.74 -3.91
CA GLN A 64 -6.80 -11.02 -3.88
C GLN A 64 -7.43 -11.03 -2.49
N VAL A 65 -7.41 -12.18 -1.80
CA VAL A 65 -7.93 -12.28 -0.42
C VAL A 65 -7.16 -11.34 0.51
N PHE A 66 -5.83 -11.33 0.42
CA PHE A 66 -5.00 -10.41 1.20
C PHE A 66 -5.35 -8.94 0.92
N MET A 67 -5.43 -8.55 -0.35
CA MET A 67 -5.77 -7.18 -0.74
C MET A 67 -7.16 -6.76 -0.24
N ARG A 68 -8.17 -7.63 -0.37
CA ARG A 68 -9.52 -7.38 0.14
C ARG A 68 -9.54 -7.26 1.67
N LEU A 69 -8.78 -8.09 2.39
CA LEU A 69 -8.65 -7.98 3.84
C LEU A 69 -8.06 -6.63 4.25
N VAL A 70 -6.97 -6.19 3.59
CA VAL A 70 -6.32 -4.90 3.87
C VAL A 70 -7.26 -3.72 3.56
N GLN A 71 -7.97 -3.76 2.43
CA GLN A 71 -8.94 -2.72 2.06
C GLN A 71 -10.12 -2.66 3.04
N MET A 72 -10.64 -3.81 3.49
CA MET A 72 -11.74 -3.89 4.45
C MET A 72 -11.40 -3.24 5.79
N ILE A 73 -10.18 -3.44 6.29
CA ILE A 73 -9.76 -2.88 7.59
C ILE A 73 -9.32 -1.42 7.50
N MET A 74 -8.99 -0.92 6.31
CA MET A 74 -8.37 0.39 6.11
C MET A 74 -9.23 1.51 6.68
N ILE A 75 -10.50 1.59 6.26
CA ILE A 75 -11.44 2.63 6.69
C ILE A 75 -11.68 2.61 8.20
N PRO A 76 -12.11 1.49 8.83
CA PRO A 76 -12.37 1.48 10.27
C PRO A 76 -11.10 1.72 11.10
N LEU A 77 -9.94 1.26 10.63
CA LEU A 77 -8.67 1.50 11.30
C LEU A 77 -8.26 2.98 11.26
N ILE A 78 -8.37 3.64 10.09
CA ILE A 78 -8.08 5.07 9.95
C ILE A 78 -9.03 5.88 10.85
N PHE A 79 -10.33 5.59 10.76
CA PHE A 79 -11.35 6.26 11.58
C PHE A 79 -11.02 6.16 13.07
N ALA A 80 -10.75 4.94 13.53
CA ALA A 80 -10.47 4.69 14.93
C ALA A 80 -9.14 5.31 15.38
N SER A 81 -8.08 5.13 14.59
CA SER A 81 -6.73 5.61 14.92
C SER A 81 -6.67 7.13 14.99
N ILE A 82 -7.34 7.86 14.10
CA ILE A 82 -7.33 9.32 14.11
C ILE A 82 -8.10 9.84 15.34
N ILE A 83 -9.30 9.32 15.62
CA ILE A 83 -10.09 9.75 16.79
C ILE A 83 -9.31 9.49 18.08
N SER A 84 -8.81 8.26 18.28
CA SER A 84 -8.01 7.92 19.46
C SER A 84 -6.73 8.75 19.55
N GLY A 85 -6.08 9.03 18.42
CA GLY A 85 -4.88 9.86 18.34
C GLY A 85 -5.11 11.32 18.76
N ILE A 86 -6.21 11.94 18.33
CA ILE A 86 -6.57 13.32 18.67
C ILE A 86 -7.01 13.41 20.13
N VAL A 87 -7.85 12.49 20.59
CA VAL A 87 -8.48 12.58 21.92
C VAL A 87 -7.56 12.13 23.05
N GLY A 88 -6.62 11.22 22.80
CA GLY A 88 -5.68 10.72 23.81
C GLY A 88 -4.62 11.72 24.29
N ASN A 89 -4.64 12.96 23.78
CA ASN A 89 -3.47 13.81 23.67
C ASN A 89 -3.76 15.29 24.00
N THR A 90 -4.72 15.57 24.89
CA THR A 90 -5.20 16.94 25.19
C THR A 90 -4.32 17.70 26.21
N SER A 91 -3.02 17.87 25.93
CA SER A 91 -2.19 18.85 26.66
C SER A 91 -2.09 20.16 25.86
N GLU A 92 -2.08 21.31 26.53
CA GLU A 92 -1.99 22.63 25.92
C GLU A 92 -0.71 22.81 25.07
N ASN A 93 0.38 22.16 25.49
CA ASN A 93 1.65 22.10 24.75
C ASN A 93 1.54 21.32 23.42
N LEU A 94 0.53 20.46 23.27
CA LEU A 94 0.38 19.66 22.07
C LEU A 94 -0.21 20.46 20.90
N LYS A 95 -0.98 21.53 21.13
CA LYS A 95 -1.47 22.37 20.02
C LYS A 95 -0.30 23.02 19.29
N THR A 96 0.65 23.58 20.03
CA THR A 96 1.86 24.23 19.49
C THR A 96 2.80 23.20 18.86
N PHE A 97 3.00 22.05 19.52
CA PHE A 97 3.81 20.95 19.00
C PHE A 97 3.20 20.35 17.73
N GLY A 98 1.88 20.13 17.72
CA GLY A 98 1.12 19.57 16.60
C GLY A 98 1.13 20.49 15.39
N LEU A 99 0.98 21.81 15.57
CA LEU A 99 1.11 22.76 14.46
C LEU A 99 2.53 22.79 13.89
N ARG A 100 3.57 22.75 14.75
CA ARG A 100 4.97 22.67 14.31
C ARG A 100 5.25 21.37 13.56
N LEU A 101 4.71 20.25 14.04
CA LEU A 101 4.82 18.94 13.40
C LEU A 101 4.09 18.89 12.05
N LEU A 102 2.90 19.49 11.97
CA LEU A 102 2.15 19.62 10.72
C LEU A 102 2.94 20.43 9.69
N LEU A 103 3.45 21.61 10.07
CA LEU A 103 4.31 22.43 9.21
C LEU A 103 5.55 21.67 8.75
N TYR A 104 6.19 20.95 9.67
CA TYR A 104 7.32 20.07 9.34
C TYR A 104 6.93 19.01 8.30
N PHE A 105 5.84 18.28 8.50
CA PHE A 105 5.38 17.26 7.55
C PHE A 105 4.99 17.83 6.19
N VAL A 106 4.30 18.97 6.14
CA VAL A 106 3.94 19.63 4.88
C VAL A 106 5.20 20.02 4.13
N PHE A 107 6.17 20.62 4.81
CA PHE A 107 7.42 21.04 4.20
C PHE A 107 8.26 19.85 3.70
N THR A 108 8.45 18.81 4.51
CA THR A 108 9.21 17.62 4.10
C THR A 108 8.51 16.84 2.98
N THR A 109 7.16 16.80 3.00
CA THR A 109 6.37 16.13 1.95
C THR A 109 6.46 16.90 0.64
N ALA A 110 6.37 18.24 0.69
CA ALA A 110 6.54 19.08 -0.50
C ALA A 110 7.92 18.87 -1.15
N ILE A 111 8.99 18.87 -0.34
CA ILE A 111 10.35 18.58 -0.83
C ILE A 111 10.42 17.16 -1.43
N SER A 112 9.87 16.15 -0.74
CA SER A 112 9.87 14.76 -1.23
C SER A 112 9.12 14.61 -2.54
N ILE A 113 7.97 15.29 -2.70
CA ILE A 113 7.18 15.30 -3.94
C ILE A 113 7.98 15.95 -5.07
N ILE A 114 8.63 17.09 -4.82
CA ILE A 114 9.44 17.78 -5.83
C ILE A 114 10.60 16.89 -6.30
N ILE A 115 11.31 16.24 -5.38
CA ILE A 115 12.40 15.31 -5.72
C ILE A 115 11.86 14.11 -6.51
N GLY A 116 10.77 13.49 -6.03
CA GLY A 116 10.12 12.36 -6.70
C GLY A 116 9.66 12.70 -8.11
N LEU A 117 9.01 13.85 -8.29
CA LEU A 117 8.59 14.36 -9.61
C LEU A 117 9.78 14.64 -10.51
N THR A 118 10.83 15.28 -9.99
CA THR A 118 12.03 15.59 -10.79
C THR A 118 12.70 14.31 -11.29
N VAL A 119 12.92 13.34 -10.41
CA VAL A 119 13.56 12.06 -10.76
C VAL A 119 12.69 11.26 -11.73
N THR A 120 11.37 11.20 -11.51
CA THR A 120 10.45 10.47 -12.40
C THR A 120 10.27 11.14 -13.76
N LEU A 121 10.30 12.46 -13.85
CA LEU A 121 10.24 13.21 -15.11
C LEU A 121 11.51 13.06 -15.95
N ILE A 122 12.68 12.92 -15.30
CA ILE A 122 13.96 12.69 -15.98
C ILE A 122 14.07 11.24 -16.44
N MET A 123 13.79 10.27 -15.56
CA MET A 123 14.02 8.84 -15.81
C MET A 123 12.87 8.15 -16.54
N LYS A 124 11.67 8.73 -16.50
CA LYS A 124 10.45 8.29 -17.21
C LYS A 124 10.19 6.76 -17.16
N PRO A 125 10.10 6.14 -15.97
CA PRO A 125 9.92 4.69 -15.86
C PRO A 125 8.59 4.21 -16.44
N GLY A 126 7.56 5.06 -16.50
CA GLY A 126 6.26 4.72 -17.08
C GLY A 126 6.31 4.49 -18.60
N GLU A 127 7.03 5.34 -19.34
CA GLU A 127 7.21 5.14 -20.80
C GLU A 127 7.96 3.84 -21.09
N TYR A 128 8.90 3.46 -20.22
CA TYR A 128 9.65 2.22 -20.35
C TYR A 128 8.71 1.00 -20.22
N ILE A 129 7.86 0.96 -19.19
CA ILE A 129 6.88 -0.12 -18.99
C ILE A 129 5.82 -0.15 -20.11
N PHE A 130 5.35 1.02 -20.57
CA PHE A 130 4.39 1.10 -21.66
C PHE A 130 4.92 0.51 -22.97
N LYS A 131 6.21 0.76 -23.28
CA LYS A 131 6.88 0.15 -24.44
C LYS A 131 7.01 -1.38 -24.35
N LEU A 132 6.93 -1.95 -23.15
CA LEU A 132 7.03 -3.39 -22.87
C LEU A 132 5.67 -4.10 -22.83
N GLY A 133 4.59 -3.45 -23.26
CA GLY A 133 3.24 -4.05 -23.36
C GLY A 133 2.26 -3.65 -22.26
N GLY A 134 2.66 -2.77 -21.32
CA GLY A 134 1.75 -2.25 -20.28
C GLY A 134 1.36 -3.28 -19.22
N PHE A 135 0.47 -2.93 -18.29
CA PHE A 135 0.00 -3.87 -17.28
C PHE A 135 -1.28 -4.58 -17.76
N PRO A 136 -1.49 -5.87 -17.45
CA PRO A 136 -2.60 -6.67 -17.98
C PRO A 136 -3.99 -6.22 -17.49
N ASN A 137 -4.06 -5.22 -16.60
CA ASN A 137 -5.29 -4.57 -16.13
C ASN A 137 -5.30 -3.04 -16.36
N SER A 138 -4.35 -2.48 -17.12
CA SER A 138 -4.36 -1.03 -17.43
C SER A 138 -5.26 -0.67 -18.61
N SER A 139 -6.02 -1.63 -19.14
CA SER A 139 -6.99 -1.46 -20.23
C SER A 139 -8.42 -1.20 -19.76
N GLU A 140 -8.66 -1.13 -18.45
CA GLU A 140 -9.81 -0.35 -18.00
C GLU A 140 -9.48 1.11 -18.31
N GLU A 141 -10.30 1.71 -19.18
CA GLU A 141 -10.38 3.13 -19.46
C GLU A 141 -10.61 3.90 -18.15
N GLN A 142 -9.58 4.01 -17.31
CA GLN A 142 -9.39 5.23 -16.55
C GLN A 142 -9.07 6.27 -17.60
N SER A 143 -10.13 6.90 -18.10
CA SER A 143 -10.05 8.27 -18.58
C SER A 143 -9.28 9.04 -17.51
N ILE A 144 -7.98 9.18 -17.72
CA ILE A 144 -7.26 10.31 -17.15
C ILE A 144 -8.04 11.47 -17.75
N ALA A 145 -8.91 12.07 -16.95
CA ALA A 145 -9.67 13.23 -17.34
C ALA A 145 -8.67 14.18 -17.98
N THR A 146 -8.78 14.36 -19.29
CA THR A 146 -7.95 15.25 -20.11
C THR A 146 -8.12 16.71 -19.67
N GLU A 147 -9.04 16.97 -18.74
CA GLU A 147 -9.12 18.19 -17.97
C GLU A 147 -8.14 18.09 -16.81
N ALA A 148 -6.89 18.47 -17.04
CA ALA A 148 -6.10 19.05 -15.96
C ALA A 148 -6.99 20.15 -15.36
N PRO A 149 -7.49 20.01 -14.12
CA PRO A 149 -8.30 21.07 -13.56
C PRO A 149 -7.40 22.30 -13.61
N ASN A 150 -7.89 23.42 -14.13
CA ASN A 150 -7.22 24.70 -13.93
C ASN A 150 -7.25 24.97 -12.43
N LEU A 151 -6.27 24.41 -11.70
CA LEU A 151 -6.24 24.37 -10.25
C LEU A 151 -6.21 25.79 -9.69
N MET A 152 -5.66 26.77 -10.44
CA MET A 152 -5.69 28.18 -10.08
C MET A 152 -7.09 28.82 -10.12
N GLU A 153 -7.98 28.36 -11.00
CA GLU A 153 -9.35 28.91 -11.14
C GLU A 153 -10.35 28.21 -10.20
N ASN A 154 -10.05 26.98 -9.79
CA ASN A 154 -10.93 26.12 -9.00
C ASN A 154 -10.43 25.84 -7.59
N ILE A 155 -9.51 26.64 -7.03
CA ILE A 155 -9.07 26.47 -5.62
C ILE A 155 -10.26 26.44 -4.64
N PRO A 156 -11.26 27.36 -4.73
CA PRO A 156 -12.40 27.32 -3.82
C PRO A 156 -13.22 26.03 -3.94
N ASN A 157 -13.44 25.57 -5.18
CA ASN A 157 -14.18 24.33 -5.46
C ASN A 157 -13.39 23.08 -5.01
N ALA A 158 -12.07 23.08 -5.20
CA ALA A 158 -11.20 22.02 -4.73
C ALA A 158 -11.24 21.92 -3.20
N ILE A 159 -11.16 23.05 -2.49
CA ILE A 159 -11.26 23.11 -1.03
C ILE A 159 -12.66 22.70 -0.54
N SER A 160 -13.74 23.14 -1.19
CA SER A 160 -15.09 22.73 -0.79
C SER A 160 -15.31 21.24 -1.00
N ASN A 161 -14.77 20.65 -2.07
CA ASN A 161 -14.86 19.23 -2.35
C ASN A 161 -14.04 18.36 -1.38
N LEU A 162 -13.12 18.95 -0.60
CA LEU A 162 -12.43 18.24 0.48
C LEU A 162 -13.37 17.88 1.64
N ILE A 163 -14.40 18.69 1.86
CA ILE A 163 -15.40 18.43 2.90
C ILE A 163 -16.53 17.66 2.23
N PRO A 164 -16.66 16.34 2.50
CA PRO A 164 -17.70 15.56 1.85
C PRO A 164 -19.07 16.05 2.29
N ASN A 165 -19.96 16.28 1.31
CA ASN A 165 -21.36 16.62 1.58
C ASN A 165 -22.06 15.49 2.37
N ASN A 166 -21.64 14.24 2.14
CA ASN A 166 -22.10 13.07 2.87
C ASN A 166 -20.92 12.15 3.25
N PRO A 167 -20.54 12.08 4.54
CA PRO A 167 -19.40 11.27 4.97
C PRO A 167 -19.63 9.76 4.80
N LEU A 168 -20.89 9.31 4.83
CA LEU A 168 -21.21 7.90 4.57
C LEU A 168 -20.95 7.54 3.11
N GLU A 169 -21.23 8.46 2.19
CA GLU A 169 -20.96 8.27 0.76
C GLU A 169 -19.46 8.13 0.50
N SER A 170 -18.62 9.01 1.08
CA SER A 170 -17.16 8.88 0.95
C SER A 170 -16.61 7.58 1.56
N ILE A 171 -17.23 7.06 2.63
CA ILE A 171 -16.88 5.74 3.19
C ILE A 171 -17.25 4.61 2.20
N LEU A 172 -18.42 4.70 1.58
CA LEU A 172 -18.90 3.68 0.62
C LEU A 172 -18.12 3.71 -0.70
N MET A 173 -17.76 4.90 -1.18
CA MET A 173 -17.00 5.12 -2.41
C MET A 173 -15.49 4.94 -2.23
N GLY A 174 -15.02 4.74 -0.98
CA GLY A 174 -13.60 4.57 -0.68
C GLY A 174 -12.77 5.83 -0.85
N GLU A 175 -13.39 7.01 -0.80
CA GLU A 175 -12.72 8.31 -0.88
C GLU A 175 -11.97 8.61 0.42
N MET A 176 -10.74 8.08 0.52
CA MET A 176 -9.93 8.17 1.74
C MET A 176 -9.76 9.60 2.27
N LEU A 177 -9.62 10.60 1.39
CA LEU A 177 -9.42 11.99 1.80
C LEU A 177 -10.63 12.53 2.57
N GLY A 178 -11.85 12.30 2.04
CA GLY A 178 -13.09 12.69 2.70
C GLY A 178 -13.26 11.99 4.05
N VAL A 179 -12.93 10.69 4.12
CA VAL A 179 -12.94 9.91 5.37
C VAL A 179 -12.00 10.53 6.41
N VAL A 180 -10.76 10.87 6.02
CA VAL A 180 -9.77 11.47 6.93
C VAL A 180 -10.25 12.81 7.46
N ILE A 181 -10.74 13.70 6.59
CA ILE A 181 -11.19 15.05 6.96
C ILE A 181 -12.40 14.98 7.90
N PHE A 182 -13.41 14.17 7.56
CA PHE A 182 -14.55 13.92 8.42
C PHE A 182 -14.12 13.40 9.80
N THR A 183 -13.22 12.42 9.83
CA THR A 183 -12.72 11.83 11.07
C THR A 183 -11.98 12.84 11.94
N ILE A 184 -11.18 13.74 11.34
CA ILE A 184 -10.49 14.81 12.07
C ILE A 184 -11.50 15.76 12.70
N ILE A 185 -12.52 16.20 11.96
CA ILE A 185 -13.57 17.10 12.48
C ILE A 185 -14.30 16.44 13.66
N ILE A 186 -14.70 15.18 13.53
CA ILE A 186 -15.34 14.41 14.60
C ILE A 186 -14.40 14.26 15.80
N GLY A 187 -13.13 13.90 15.57
CA GLY A 187 -12.12 13.76 16.62
C GLY A 187 -11.94 15.04 17.42
N VAL A 188 -11.84 16.20 16.75
CA VAL A 188 -11.76 17.52 17.38
C VAL A 188 -13.05 17.85 18.13
N ALA A 189 -14.22 17.57 17.58
CA ALA A 189 -15.51 17.79 18.25
C ALA A 189 -15.63 16.98 19.55
N ILE A 190 -15.16 15.72 19.56
CA ILE A 190 -15.15 14.87 20.77
C ILE A 190 -14.31 15.49 21.90
N THR A 191 -13.21 16.19 21.58
CA THR A 191 -12.38 16.86 22.61
C THR A 191 -13.09 18.01 23.32
N GLN A 192 -14.17 18.54 22.74
CA GLN A 192 -14.97 19.62 23.32
C GLN A 192 -16.10 19.08 24.22
N LEU A 193 -16.37 17.77 24.20
CA LEU A 193 -17.38 17.15 25.05
C LEU A 193 -16.90 17.02 26.51
N LYS A 194 -17.86 16.97 27.43
CA LYS A 194 -17.56 16.61 28.83
C LYS A 194 -16.97 15.20 28.88
N LYS A 195 -15.99 14.99 29.77
CA LYS A 195 -15.25 13.72 29.91
C LYS A 195 -16.17 12.50 30.04
N GLU A 196 -17.28 12.63 30.77
CA GLU A 196 -18.25 11.54 30.99
C GLU A 196 -18.96 11.11 29.69
N THR A 197 -19.29 12.06 28.82
CA THR A 197 -19.93 11.81 27.52
C THR A 197 -18.93 11.30 26.48
N ALA A 198 -17.68 11.79 26.51
CA ALA A 198 -16.64 11.38 25.57
C ALA A 198 -16.10 9.96 25.86
N LYS A 199 -16.00 9.57 27.14
CA LYS A 199 -15.41 8.30 27.58
C LYS A 199 -15.97 7.04 26.89
N PRO A 200 -17.29 6.83 26.74
CA PRO A 200 -17.81 5.66 26.02
C PRO A 200 -17.41 5.65 24.54
N ILE A 201 -17.41 6.82 23.88
CA ILE A 201 -17.02 6.95 22.47
C ILE A 201 -15.55 6.53 22.31
N ILE A 202 -14.65 7.09 23.13
CA ILE A 202 -13.21 6.77 23.07
C ILE A 202 -12.97 5.28 23.27
N ARG A 203 -13.62 4.66 24.28
CA ARG A 203 -13.48 3.22 24.53
C ARG A 203 -13.96 2.36 23.37
N PHE A 204 -15.06 2.76 22.73
CA PHE A 204 -15.59 2.07 21.56
C PHE A 204 -14.61 2.16 20.38
N THR A 205 -14.10 3.37 20.10
CA THR A 205 -13.10 3.63 19.07
C THR A 205 -11.82 2.81 19.30
N GLU A 206 -11.28 2.79 20.52
CA GLU A 206 -10.11 1.98 20.87
C GLU A 206 -10.36 0.47 20.71
N ALA A 207 -11.57 -0.01 21.00
CA ALA A 207 -11.94 -1.40 20.79
C ALA A 207 -11.94 -1.75 19.29
N ILE A 208 -12.51 -0.88 18.44
CA ILE A 208 -12.45 -1.03 16.99
C ILE A 208 -11.00 -1.10 16.51
N GLN A 209 -10.15 -0.16 16.95
CA GLN A 209 -8.73 -0.16 16.58
C GLN A 209 -8.06 -1.49 16.93
N LYS A 210 -8.29 -2.02 18.14
CA LYS A 210 -7.72 -3.31 18.56
C LYS A 210 -8.24 -4.48 17.71
N ILE A 211 -9.55 -4.50 17.39
CA ILE A 211 -10.14 -5.50 16.50
C ILE A 211 -9.47 -5.45 15.12
N CYS A 212 -9.32 -4.25 14.53
CA CYS A 212 -8.62 -4.08 13.27
C CYS A 212 -7.19 -4.60 13.32
N MET A 213 -6.45 -4.33 14.40
CA MET A 213 -5.08 -4.84 14.58
C MET A 213 -5.00 -6.38 14.65
N ILE A 214 -6.02 -7.04 15.21
CA ILE A 214 -6.11 -8.51 15.19
C ILE A 214 -6.29 -9.01 13.75
N VAL A 215 -7.17 -8.38 12.97
CA VAL A 215 -7.36 -8.73 11.56
C VAL A 215 -6.11 -8.47 10.73
N VAL A 216 -5.38 -7.37 10.98
CA VAL A 216 -4.05 -7.12 10.38
C VAL A 216 -3.10 -8.28 10.67
N SER A 217 -3.11 -8.78 11.90
CA SER A 217 -2.23 -9.88 12.31
C SER A 217 -2.58 -11.18 11.58
N TRP A 218 -3.85 -11.46 11.35
CA TRP A 218 -4.29 -12.58 10.50
C TRP A 218 -3.87 -12.39 9.04
N ALA A 219 -4.05 -11.19 8.49
CA ALA A 219 -3.63 -10.87 7.14
C ALA A 219 -2.10 -11.01 6.96
N MET A 220 -1.29 -10.65 7.96
CA MET A 220 0.17 -10.80 7.94
C MET A 220 0.64 -12.26 7.77
N ILE A 221 -0.12 -13.24 8.27
CA ILE A 221 0.20 -14.66 8.09
C ILE A 221 0.04 -15.06 6.62
N LEU A 222 -0.90 -14.43 5.90
CA LEU A 222 -1.20 -14.70 4.49
C LEU A 222 -0.21 -14.00 3.54
N VAL A 223 0.42 -12.90 3.95
CA VAL A 223 1.33 -12.07 3.12
C VAL A 223 2.34 -12.89 2.28
N PRO A 224 3.16 -13.81 2.84
CA PRO A 224 4.15 -14.52 2.02
C PRO A 224 3.52 -15.36 0.91
N TYR A 225 2.34 -15.94 1.16
CA TYR A 225 1.58 -16.71 0.16
C TYR A 225 0.91 -15.79 -0.86
N ALA A 226 0.39 -14.65 -0.41
CA ALA A 226 -0.21 -13.63 -1.26
C ALA A 226 0.83 -13.05 -2.23
N VAL A 227 2.01 -12.66 -1.75
CA VAL A 227 3.09 -12.11 -2.59
C VAL A 227 3.60 -13.16 -3.58
N PHE A 228 3.78 -14.40 -3.14
CA PHE A 228 4.13 -15.51 -4.03
C PHE A 228 3.10 -15.68 -5.16
N GLY A 229 1.82 -15.74 -4.80
CA GLY A 229 0.71 -15.93 -5.71
C GLY A 229 0.56 -14.80 -6.73
N LEU A 230 0.58 -13.56 -6.24
CA LEU A 230 0.51 -12.34 -7.05
C LEU A 230 1.67 -12.27 -8.04
N MET A 231 2.90 -12.51 -7.57
CA MET A 231 4.07 -12.45 -8.45
C MET A 231 4.05 -13.55 -9.51
N ALA A 232 3.64 -14.75 -9.13
CA ALA A 232 3.54 -15.86 -10.07
C ALA A 232 2.46 -15.63 -11.12
N ALA A 233 1.27 -15.17 -10.72
CA ALA A 233 0.17 -14.84 -11.62
C ALA A 233 0.49 -13.64 -12.53
N LEU A 234 1.21 -12.64 -12.01
CA LEU A 234 1.65 -11.49 -12.80
C LEU A 234 2.64 -11.95 -13.88
N LEU A 235 3.74 -12.61 -13.50
CA LEU A 235 4.77 -13.03 -14.45
C LEU A 235 4.29 -14.10 -15.44
N SER A 236 3.33 -14.95 -15.07
CA SER A 236 2.75 -15.90 -16.02
C SER A 236 1.96 -15.21 -17.13
N ARG A 237 1.40 -14.02 -16.87
CA ARG A 237 0.65 -13.22 -17.85
C ARG A 237 1.53 -12.23 -18.61
N THR A 238 2.46 -11.57 -17.92
CA THR A 238 3.20 -10.42 -18.45
C THR A 238 4.63 -10.73 -18.92
N GLY A 239 5.14 -11.90 -18.58
CA GLY A 239 6.51 -12.28 -18.92
C GLY A 239 7.57 -11.47 -18.18
N LEU A 240 8.83 -11.68 -18.58
CA LEU A 240 10.01 -11.08 -17.95
C LEU A 240 10.18 -9.59 -18.26
N ASP A 241 9.67 -9.14 -19.40
CA ASP A 241 9.90 -7.79 -19.91
C ASP A 241 9.29 -6.73 -18.99
N ILE A 242 8.06 -6.95 -18.53
CA ILE A 242 7.38 -6.06 -17.59
C ILE A 242 8.02 -6.13 -16.19
N PHE A 243 8.61 -7.28 -15.80
CA PHE A 243 9.36 -7.39 -14.56
C PHE A 243 10.64 -6.55 -14.57
N LEU A 244 11.36 -6.52 -15.70
CA LEU A 244 12.50 -5.62 -15.89
C LEU A 244 12.07 -4.15 -15.82
N GLY A 245 10.90 -3.83 -16.39
CA GLY A 245 10.26 -2.52 -16.25
C GLY A 245 9.99 -2.12 -14.80
N LEU A 246 9.45 -3.04 -14.01
CA LEU A 246 9.22 -2.84 -12.58
C LEU A 246 10.55 -2.71 -11.81
N GLY A 247 11.57 -3.48 -12.19
CA GLY A 247 12.92 -3.35 -11.65
C GLY A 247 13.52 -1.98 -11.90
N TYR A 248 13.38 -1.45 -13.12
CA TYR A 248 13.81 -0.08 -13.45
C TYR A 248 13.05 0.96 -12.63
N TYR A 249 11.71 0.83 -12.53
CA TYR A 249 10.90 1.68 -11.66
C TYR A 249 11.41 1.66 -10.20
N MET A 250 11.77 0.49 -9.67
CA MET A 250 12.32 0.38 -8.31
C MET A 250 13.67 1.07 -8.15
N VAL A 251 14.56 0.96 -9.13
CA VAL A 251 15.84 1.71 -9.13
C VAL A 251 15.59 3.22 -9.13
N VAL A 252 14.64 3.70 -9.92
CA VAL A 252 14.26 5.12 -9.96
C VAL A 252 13.74 5.59 -8.61
N VAL A 253 12.87 4.82 -7.95
CA VAL A 253 12.34 5.13 -6.61
C VAL A 253 13.47 5.16 -5.56
N ILE A 254 14.35 4.16 -5.55
CA ILE A 254 15.49 4.13 -4.62
C ILE A 254 16.41 5.35 -4.83
N THR A 255 16.64 5.72 -6.09
CA THR A 255 17.43 6.91 -6.44
C THR A 255 16.78 8.19 -5.96
N GLY A 256 15.45 8.30 -6.04
CA GLY A 256 14.70 9.44 -5.50
C GLY A 256 14.64 9.48 -3.97
N LEU A 257 14.78 8.34 -3.30
CA LEU A 257 14.79 8.26 -1.83
C LEU A 257 16.17 8.65 -1.24
N LEU A 258 17.27 8.36 -1.94
CA LEU A 258 18.64 8.61 -1.46
C LEU A 258 18.87 10.06 -0.94
N PRO A 259 18.43 11.13 -1.64
CA PRO A 259 18.61 12.51 -1.18
C PRO A 259 17.76 12.89 0.03
N ILE A 260 16.69 12.13 0.31
CA ILE A 260 15.76 12.39 1.43
C ILE A 260 16.23 11.65 2.70
N ALA A 261 16.95 10.55 2.52
CA ALA A 261 17.43 9.69 3.60
C ALA A 261 18.78 10.13 4.22
N SER A 262 19.49 11.05 3.56
CA SER A 262 20.78 11.63 4.01
C SER A 262 20.58 12.90 4.83
#